data_AF-A0A4Y2UNU9-F1
#
_entry.id   AF-A0A4Y2UNU9-F1
#
_cell.length_a   1.000
_cell.length_b   1.000
_cell.length_c   1.000
_cell.angle_alpha   90.00
_cell.angle_beta   90.00
_cell.angle_gamma   90.00
#
_symmetry.space_group_name_H-M   'P 1'
#
loop_
_entity.id
_entity.type
_entity.pdbx_description
1 polymer ?
#
loop_
_entity_poly.entity_id
_entity_poly.type
_entity_poly.pdbx_seq_one_letter_code
_entity_poly.pdbx_strand_id
1 'polypeptide(L)'
;MKINESSNFELAFVWNRTKAALEECIDSCLILENIGDFKSRTPDIVVEVAHPSVTKNYGKQILEYCDYMIGSPTALSDEDLLEELKAAAKVNGLYVPSGALWGGEDIRKMSDSGILQ
;
A
#
# COMPACT_ATOMS: atom_id res chain seq x y z
N MET A 1 -15.93 -13.81 -0.51
CA MET A 1 -15.44 -12.66 0.29
C MET A 1 -16.63 -11.73 0.50
N LYS A 2 -16.85 -11.14 1.68
CA LYS A 2 -17.89 -10.11 1.88
C LYS A 2 -17.21 -8.80 2.18
N ILE A 3 -17.55 -7.75 1.45
CA ILE A 3 -17.13 -6.38 1.77
C ILE A 3 -18.00 -5.93 2.93
N ASN A 4 -17.37 -5.56 4.05
CA ASN A 4 -18.08 -5.03 5.20
C ASN A 4 -18.33 -3.53 4.97
N GLU A 5 -19.55 -3.08 5.21
CA GLU A 5 -19.88 -1.66 5.18
C GLU A 5 -19.27 -0.94 6.39
N SER A 6 -18.81 0.28 6.18
CA SER A 6 -18.26 1.18 7.20
C SER A 6 -18.83 2.57 7.00
N SER A 7 -19.11 3.29 8.07
CA SER A 7 -19.54 4.70 8.00
C SER A 7 -18.40 5.67 7.63
N ASN A 8 -17.15 5.21 7.74
CA ASN A 8 -15.96 6.06 7.64
C ASN A 8 -15.11 5.76 6.40
N PHE A 9 -15.36 4.62 5.74
CA PHE A 9 -14.55 4.16 4.62
C PHE A 9 -15.45 3.55 3.56
N GLU A 10 -15.13 3.83 2.30
CA GLU A 10 -15.69 3.16 1.15
C GLU A 10 -14.59 2.46 0.35
N LEU A 11 -14.95 1.39 -0.35
CA LEU A 11 -14.01 0.66 -1.20
C LEU A 11 -14.03 1.28 -2.60
N ALA A 12 -13.01 2.07 -2.95
CA ALA A 12 -12.91 2.71 -4.26
C ALA A 12 -12.60 1.70 -5.39
N PHE A 13 -11.73 0.73 -5.13
CA PHE A 13 -11.38 -0.34 -6.07
C PHE A 13 -10.68 -1.52 -5.40
N VAL A 14 -10.61 -2.65 -6.12
CA VAL A 14 -9.75 -3.78 -5.81
C VAL A 14 -9.00 -4.20 -7.05
N TRP A 15 -7.69 -4.39 -6.92
CA TRP A 15 -6.85 -4.93 -7.98
C TRP A 15 -6.15 -6.19 -7.50
N ASN A 16 -6.06 -7.18 -8.39
CA ASN A 16 -5.21 -8.34 -8.21
C ASN A 16 -4.59 -8.71 -9.57
N ARG A 17 -3.35 -9.21 -9.55
CA ARG A 17 -2.69 -9.71 -10.77
C ARG A 17 -3.51 -10.80 -11.45
N THR A 18 -4.19 -11.64 -10.67
CA THR A 18 -5.12 -12.67 -11.18
C THR A 18 -6.55 -12.22 -10.96
N LYS A 19 -7.14 -11.56 -11.96
CA LYS A 19 -8.51 -11.03 -11.92
C LYS A 19 -9.56 -12.08 -11.56
N ALA A 20 -9.46 -13.29 -12.10
CA ALA A 20 -10.40 -14.39 -11.85
C ALA A 20 -10.56 -14.73 -10.37
N ALA A 21 -9.57 -14.43 -9.52
CA ALA A 21 -9.69 -14.61 -8.07
C ALA A 21 -10.67 -13.63 -7.40
N LEU A 22 -11.08 -12.56 -8.10
CA LEU A 22 -11.96 -11.50 -7.60
C LEU A 22 -13.40 -11.62 -8.13
N GLU A 23 -13.58 -12.18 -9.34
CA GLU A 23 -14.86 -12.14 -10.08
C GLU A 23 -16.03 -12.81 -9.35
N GLU A 24 -15.76 -13.82 -8.52
CA GLU A 24 -16.80 -14.51 -7.73
C GLU A 24 -17.05 -13.84 -6.36
N CYS A 25 -16.26 -12.85 -6.00
CA CYS A 25 -16.15 -12.34 -4.64
C CYS A 25 -16.41 -10.83 -4.50
N ILE A 26 -16.31 -10.08 -5.59
CA ILE A 26 -16.32 -8.62 -5.61
C ILE A 26 -17.17 -8.14 -6.79
N ASP A 27 -17.93 -7.07 -6.60
CA ASP A 27 -18.66 -6.43 -7.70
C ASP A 27 -17.70 -6.00 -8.81
N SER A 28 -18.00 -6.39 -10.04
CA SER A 28 -17.26 -6.02 -11.25
C SER A 28 -16.97 -4.51 -11.35
N CYS A 29 -17.84 -3.64 -10.83
CA CYS A 29 -17.62 -2.19 -10.89
C CYS A 29 -16.44 -1.72 -10.02
N LEU A 30 -16.08 -2.50 -8.99
CA LEU A 30 -14.96 -2.24 -8.08
C LEU A 30 -13.65 -2.89 -8.55
N ILE A 31 -13.72 -3.85 -9.46
CA ILE A 31 -12.53 -4.51 -9.98
C ILE A 31 -11.79 -3.55 -10.93
N LEU A 32 -10.53 -3.29 -10.62
CA LEU A 32 -9.64 -2.54 -11.49
C LEU A 32 -8.86 -3.52 -12.37
N GLU A 33 -8.85 -3.30 -13.69
CA GLU A 33 -8.15 -4.16 -14.65
C GLU A 33 -6.64 -3.99 -14.58
N ASN A 34 -6.20 -2.73 -14.53
CA ASN A 34 -4.81 -2.34 -14.51
C ASN A 34 -4.58 -1.39 -13.33
N ILE A 35 -3.68 -1.76 -12.43
CA ILE A 35 -3.32 -0.94 -11.27
C ILE A 35 -2.80 0.44 -11.69
N GLY A 36 -2.18 0.60 -12.86
CA GLY A 36 -1.76 1.91 -13.36
C GLY A 36 -2.91 2.92 -13.53
N ASP A 37 -4.15 2.43 -13.65
CA ASP A 37 -5.36 3.26 -13.83
C ASP A 37 -6.03 3.63 -12.49
N PHE A 38 -5.41 3.35 -11.34
CA PHE A 38 -6.01 3.56 -10.01
C PHE A 38 -6.50 5.00 -9.79
N LYS A 39 -5.86 6.00 -10.41
CA LYS A 39 -6.24 7.41 -10.32
C LYS A 39 -7.67 7.67 -10.82
N SER A 40 -8.16 6.87 -11.77
CA SER A 40 -9.54 6.96 -12.28
C SER A 40 -10.61 6.67 -11.23
N ARG A 41 -10.20 6.03 -10.12
CA ARG A 41 -11.06 5.67 -8.99
C ARG A 41 -10.95 6.65 -7.83
N THR A 42 -10.13 7.70 -7.99
CA THR A 42 -9.93 8.78 -7.03
C THR A 42 -9.76 8.32 -5.57
N PRO A 43 -8.87 7.36 -5.26
CA PRO A 43 -8.66 6.90 -3.89
C PRO A 43 -7.94 7.97 -3.05
N ASP A 44 -8.34 8.10 -1.79
CA ASP A 44 -7.60 8.88 -0.78
C ASP A 44 -6.38 8.11 -0.26
N ILE A 45 -6.48 6.78 -0.20
CA ILE A 45 -5.40 5.88 0.23
C ILE A 45 -5.44 4.58 -0.57
N VAL A 46 -4.26 4.08 -0.95
CA VAL A 46 -4.10 2.71 -1.48
C VAL A 46 -3.49 1.83 -0.40
N VAL A 47 -4.11 0.67 -0.15
CA VAL A 47 -3.59 -0.34 0.77
C VAL A 47 -3.09 -1.53 -0.05
N GLU A 48 -1.79 -1.79 0.00
CA GLU A 48 -1.19 -2.95 -0.67
C GLU A 48 -1.24 -4.17 0.24
N VAL A 49 -1.88 -5.25 -0.24
CA VAL A 49 -1.93 -6.56 0.43
C VAL A 49 -1.56 -7.63 -0.60
N ALA A 50 -0.38 -7.47 -1.21
CA ALA A 50 0.05 -8.24 -2.36
C ALA A 50 1.52 -8.66 -2.20
N HIS A 51 2.28 -8.65 -3.31
CA HIS A 51 3.69 -8.98 -3.32
C HIS A 51 4.52 -7.69 -3.37
N PRO A 52 5.74 -7.63 -2.76
CA PRO A 52 6.63 -6.45 -2.79
C PRO A 52 6.84 -5.81 -4.17
N SER A 53 6.72 -6.59 -5.24
CA SER A 53 6.82 -6.10 -6.63
C SER A 53 5.77 -5.04 -6.97
N VAL A 54 4.61 -5.01 -6.31
CA VAL A 54 3.60 -3.97 -6.51
C VAL A 54 4.15 -2.61 -6.06
N THR A 55 4.75 -2.55 -4.87
CA THR A 55 5.45 -1.36 -4.39
C THR A 55 6.58 -0.96 -5.34
N LYS A 56 7.40 -1.92 -5.79
CA LYS A 56 8.51 -1.64 -6.73
C LYS A 56 8.04 -0.98 -8.01
N ASN A 57 6.91 -1.43 -8.56
CA ASN A 57 6.44 -0.98 -9.87
C ASN A 57 5.53 0.26 -9.80
N TYR A 58 4.78 0.43 -8.72
CA TYR A 58 3.69 1.42 -8.64
C TYR A 58 3.75 2.32 -7.40
N GLY A 59 4.58 2.00 -6.40
CA GLY A 59 4.60 2.71 -5.12
C GLY A 59 4.86 4.20 -5.25
N LYS A 60 5.79 4.60 -6.13
CA LYS A 60 6.02 6.02 -6.45
C LYS A 60 4.80 6.70 -7.04
N GLN A 61 4.19 6.10 -8.07
CA GLN A 61 3.05 6.69 -8.74
C GLN A 61 1.85 6.85 -7.81
N ILE A 62 1.69 5.90 -6.87
CA ILE A 62 0.70 5.96 -5.80
C ILE A 62 1.01 7.14 -4.87
N LEU A 63 2.22 7.24 -4.33
CA LEU A 63 2.63 8.32 -3.41
C LEU A 63 2.58 9.71 -4.03
N GLU A 64 2.82 9.83 -5.34
CA GLU A 64 2.65 11.09 -6.07
C GLU A 64 1.17 11.52 -6.17
N TYR A 65 0.22 10.61 -5.95
CA TYR A 65 -1.22 10.86 -6.10
C TYR A 65 -1.99 10.87 -4.78
N CYS A 66 -1.81 9.86 -3.92
CA CYS A 66 -2.56 9.69 -2.67
C CYS A 66 -1.70 9.01 -1.59
N ASP A 67 -2.25 8.84 -0.39
CA ASP A 67 -1.57 8.10 0.68
C ASP A 67 -1.37 6.64 0.29
N TYR A 68 -0.29 6.03 0.82
CA TYR A 68 0.04 4.65 0.54
C TYR A 68 0.32 3.87 1.83
N MET A 69 -0.41 2.78 2.05
CA MET A 69 -0.13 1.83 3.12
C MET A 69 0.46 0.54 2.55
N ILE A 70 1.70 0.24 2.92
CA ILE A 70 2.45 -0.91 2.40
C ILE A 70 2.25 -2.15 3.28
N GLY A 71 1.69 -3.22 2.72
CA GLY A 71 1.54 -4.51 3.42
C GLY A 71 2.78 -5.39 3.32
N SER A 72 3.64 -5.12 2.35
CA SER A 72 4.90 -5.83 2.10
C SER A 72 6.13 -4.94 2.39
N PRO A 73 6.41 -4.57 3.66
CA PRO A 73 7.49 -3.63 4.01
C PRO A 73 8.89 -4.16 3.69
N THR A 74 9.04 -5.46 3.39
CA THR A 74 10.28 -6.02 2.86
C THR A 74 10.72 -5.38 1.54
N ALA A 75 9.82 -4.73 0.79
CA ALA A 75 10.20 -3.93 -0.37
C ALA A 75 11.17 -2.79 0.01
N LEU A 76 11.07 -2.25 1.23
CA LEU A 76 11.85 -1.11 1.71
C LEU A 76 13.30 -1.47 2.07
N SER A 77 13.70 -2.74 1.99
CA SER A 77 15.10 -3.14 2.15
C SER A 77 15.95 -2.82 0.91
N ASP A 78 15.31 -2.49 -0.20
CA ASP A 78 15.92 -2.04 -1.44
C ASP A 78 16.18 -0.52 -1.32
N GLU A 79 17.46 -0.14 -1.22
CA GLU A 79 17.86 1.24 -0.90
C GLU A 79 17.45 2.24 -2.00
N ASP A 80 17.61 1.86 -3.27
CA ASP A 80 17.22 2.69 -4.41
C ASP A 80 15.70 2.92 -4.42
N LEU A 81 14.92 1.86 -4.16
CA LEU A 81 13.47 1.98 -4.04
C LEU A 81 13.08 2.87 -2.86
N LEU A 82 13.71 2.70 -1.71
CA LEU A 82 13.41 3.48 -0.51
C LEU A 82 13.63 4.98 -0.76
N GLU A 83 14.76 5.34 -1.37
CA GLU A 83 15.05 6.73 -1.72
C GLU A 83 14.08 7.29 -2.76
N GLU A 84 13.68 6.49 -3.75
CA GLU A 84 12.64 6.87 -4.71
C GLU A 84 11.29 7.14 -4.02
N LEU A 85 10.86 6.28 -3.11
CA LEU A 85 9.61 6.44 -2.37
C LEU A 85 9.65 7.65 -1.43
N LYS A 86 10.78 7.90 -0.74
CA LYS A 86 10.99 9.12 0.07
C LYS A 86 10.95 10.39 -0.78
N ALA A 87 11.48 10.33 -2.00
CA ALA A 87 11.42 11.45 -2.92
C ALA A 87 9.98 11.71 -3.39
N ALA A 88 9.17 10.67 -3.57
CA ALA A 88 7.75 10.76 -3.97
C ALA A 88 6.82 11.24 -2.85
N ALA A 89 7.08 10.85 -1.60
CA ALA A 89 6.29 11.19 -0.42
C ALA A 89 6.50 12.66 0.04
N LYS A 90 6.09 13.62 -0.81
CA LYS A 90 6.18 15.07 -0.51
C LYS A 90 4.90 15.62 0.11
N VAL A 91 3.76 15.19 -0.41
CA VAL A 91 2.43 15.63 0.03
C VAL A 91 1.71 14.49 0.75
N ASN A 92 1.80 13.28 0.21
CA ASN A 92 1.19 12.08 0.75
C ASN A 92 2.15 11.26 1.60
N GLY A 93 1.60 10.49 2.53
CA GLY A 93 2.33 9.64 3.46
C GLY A 93 2.49 8.20 3.00
N LEU A 94 3.65 7.62 3.34
CA LEU A 94 3.88 6.17 3.30
C LEU A 94 3.71 5.60 4.71
N TYR A 95 2.76 4.68 4.89
CA TYR A 95 2.42 4.07 6.17
C TYR A 95 2.80 2.59 6.19
N VAL A 96 3.52 2.17 7.23
CA VAL A 96 3.79 0.76 7.51
C VAL A 96 2.85 0.34 8.65
N PRO A 97 1.84 -0.52 8.40
CA PRO A 97 0.93 -0.96 9.45
C PRO A 97 1.63 -1.92 10.41
N SER A 98 1.29 -1.85 11.70
CA SER A 98 1.92 -2.68 12.75
C SER A 98 1.80 -4.19 12.51
N GLY A 99 0.79 -4.63 11.74
CA GLY A 99 0.60 -6.03 11.36
C GLY A 99 1.58 -6.52 10.27
N ALA A 100 2.15 -5.63 9.47
CA ALA A 100 3.04 -5.98 8.36
C ALA A 100 4.52 -6.08 8.77
N LEU A 101 4.91 -5.43 9.86
CA LEU A 101 6.26 -5.47 10.40
C LEU A 101 6.22 -5.72 11.91
N TRP A 102 6.11 -6.99 12.29
CA TRP A 102 6.13 -7.38 13.69
C TRP A 102 7.49 -7.04 14.32
N GLY A 103 7.48 -6.37 15.47
CA GLY A 103 8.68 -5.83 16.12
C GLY A 103 9.16 -4.48 15.55
N GLY A 104 8.54 -3.95 14.48
CA GLY A 104 8.91 -2.64 13.92
C GLY A 104 8.79 -1.49 14.92
N GLU A 105 7.78 -1.54 15.79
CA GLU A 105 7.61 -0.56 16.86
C GLU A 105 8.73 -0.64 17.90
N ASP A 106 9.20 -1.83 18.23
CA ASP A 106 10.31 -2.02 19.16
C ASP A 106 11.62 -1.56 18.53
N ILE A 107 11.87 -1.88 17.26
CA ILE A 107 13.01 -1.38 16.48
C ILE A 107 13.01 0.15 16.45
N ARG A 108 11.85 0.77 16.21
CA ARG A 108 11.70 2.22 16.21
C ARG A 108 12.04 2.82 17.58
N LYS A 109 11.48 2.27 18.68
CA LYS A 109 11.81 2.71 20.04
C LYS A 109 13.30 2.56 20.37
N MET A 110 13.91 1.47 19.92
CA MET A 110 15.35 1.23 20.08
C MET A 110 16.18 2.27 19.30
N SER A 111 15.75 2.62 18.09
CA SER A 111 16.36 3.70 17.30
C SER A 111 16.22 5.06 17.98
N ASP A 112 15.01 5.40 18.41
CA ASP A 112 14.69 6.67 19.07
C ASP A 112 15.44 6.83 20.42
N SER A 113 15.74 5.72 21.10
CA SER A 113 16.52 5.71 22.35
C SER A 113 18.04 5.55 22.14
N GLY A 114 18.51 5.43 20.89
CA GLY A 114 19.93 5.32 20.55
C GLY A 114 20.59 3.98 20.92
N ILE A 115 19.80 2.93 21.14
CA ILE A 115 20.29 1.58 21.53
C ILE A 115 20.31 0.59 20.36
N LEU A 116 19.86 1.02 19.17
CA LEU A 116 19.98 0.25 17.94
C LEU A 116 21.44 0.33 17.44
N GLN A 117 22.14 -0.81 17.44
CA GLN A 117 23.56 -0.93 17.05
C GLN A 117 23.73 -1.31 15.57
#